data_AF-A0A853EYI3-F1
#
_entry.id   AF-A0A853EYI3-F1
#
_cell.length_a   1.000
_cell.length_b   1.000
_cell.length_c   1.000
_cell.angle_alpha   90.00
_cell.angle_beta   90.00
_cell.angle_gamma   90.00
#
_symmetry.space_group_name_H-M   'P 1'
#
loop_
_entity.id
_entity.type
_entity.pdbx_description
1 polymer ?
#
loop_
_entity_poly.entity_id
_entity_poly.type
_entity_poly.pdbx_seq_one_letter_code
_entity_poly.pdbx_strand_id
1 'polypeptide(L)'
;MADGGAHHLGRAEHHKTVGDALAGAANEEWAAVCYFYSAYHLARHALISDPVFRDLTRLRAINADLLPGSRNITRHHGRFRAGEPRQWGINELVQVLYPTVAPRYERLHQASIAVRYKQGIPRFSGTDSRAWLDGIEAERAAGRMSR
;
A
#
# COMPACT_ATOMS: atom_id res chain seq x y z
N MET A 1 1.84 -10.83 -21.41
CA MET A 1 2.26 -10.70 -19.99
C MET A 1 1.41 -9.63 -19.29
N ALA A 2 0.10 -9.85 -19.15
CA ALA A 2 -0.87 -8.81 -18.79
C ALA A 2 -1.69 -9.11 -17.52
N ASP A 3 -1.25 -10.03 -16.65
CA ASP A 3 -2.12 -10.60 -15.59
C ASP A 3 -1.66 -10.31 -14.14
N GLY A 4 -0.51 -9.65 -13.96
CA GLY A 4 0.03 -9.39 -12.61
C GLY A 4 -0.80 -8.41 -11.77
N GLY A 5 -1.54 -7.51 -12.42
CA GLY A 5 -2.36 -6.49 -11.76
C GLY A 5 -3.68 -7.05 -11.21
N ALA A 6 -4.43 -7.81 -12.01
CA ALA A 6 -5.75 -8.31 -11.65
C ALA A 6 -5.72 -9.23 -10.42
N HIS A 7 -4.72 -10.10 -10.33
CA HIS A 7 -4.47 -10.93 -9.15
C HIS A 7 -4.36 -10.14 -7.83
N HIS A 8 -3.82 -8.91 -7.87
CA HIS A 8 -3.73 -8.08 -6.67
C HIS A 8 -5.10 -7.58 -6.19
N LEU A 9 -6.06 -7.35 -7.07
CA LEU A 9 -7.43 -6.99 -6.63
C LEU A 9 -8.09 -8.15 -5.89
N GLY A 10 -7.98 -9.38 -6.42
CA GLY A 10 -8.52 -10.57 -5.75
C GLY A 10 -7.88 -10.80 -4.38
N ARG A 11 -6.56 -10.59 -4.25
CA ARG A 11 -5.89 -10.65 -2.95
C ARG A 11 -6.29 -9.54 -2.00
N ALA A 12 -6.49 -8.32 -2.50
CA ALA A 12 -6.97 -7.22 -1.68
C ALA A 12 -8.32 -7.55 -1.06
N GLU A 13 -9.25 -8.06 -1.88
CA GLU A 13 -10.59 -8.47 -1.43
C GLU A 13 -10.56 -9.62 -0.44
N HIS A 14 -9.73 -10.64 -0.70
CA HIS A 14 -9.56 -11.77 0.22
C HIS A 14 -9.07 -11.31 1.59
N HIS A 15 -8.02 -10.47 1.64
CA HIS A 15 -7.51 -9.95 2.90
C HIS A 15 -8.53 -9.07 3.64
N LYS A 16 -9.32 -8.27 2.91
CA LYS A 16 -10.42 -7.49 3.51
C LYS A 16 -11.47 -8.40 4.14
N THR A 17 -11.94 -9.40 3.41
CA THR A 17 -12.94 -10.38 3.89
C THR A 17 -12.45 -11.09 5.15
N VAL A 18 -11.20 -11.55 5.17
CA VAL A 18 -10.60 -12.18 6.35
C VAL A 18 -10.48 -11.19 7.51
N GLY A 19 -10.10 -9.94 7.23
CA GLY A 19 -10.03 -8.88 8.24
C GLY A 19 -11.39 -8.62 8.90
N ASP A 20 -12.47 -8.57 8.10
CA ASP A 20 -13.83 -8.37 8.60
C ASP A 20 -14.31 -9.53 9.48
N ALA A 21 -13.99 -10.77 9.09
CA ALA A 21 -14.29 -11.95 9.89
C ALA A 21 -13.54 -11.93 11.24
N LEU A 22 -12.26 -11.53 11.24
CA LEU A 22 -11.46 -11.40 12.46
C LEU A 22 -11.98 -10.30 13.37
N ALA A 23 -12.34 -9.14 12.83
CA ALA A 23 -12.94 -8.05 13.60
C ALA A 23 -14.26 -8.47 14.24
N GLY A 24 -15.13 -9.17 13.50
CA GLY A 24 -16.39 -9.72 14.02
C GLY A 24 -16.19 -10.76 15.14
N ALA A 25 -15.05 -11.45 15.16
CA ALA A 25 -14.65 -12.37 16.22
C ALA A 25 -13.88 -11.69 17.37
N ALA A 26 -13.92 -10.36 17.46
CA ALA A 26 -13.18 -9.55 18.43
C ALA A 26 -11.64 -9.71 18.38
N ASN A 27 -11.10 -10.17 17.24
CA ASN A 27 -9.66 -10.26 16.98
C ASN A 27 -9.18 -9.04 16.16
N GLU A 28 -9.29 -7.87 16.77
CA GLU A 28 -9.01 -6.58 16.12
C GLU A 28 -7.55 -6.42 15.69
N GLU A 29 -6.61 -7.02 16.41
CA GLU A 29 -5.18 -6.94 16.09
C GLU A 29 -4.87 -7.60 14.76
N TRP A 30 -5.31 -8.84 14.58
CA TRP A 30 -5.08 -9.55 13.33
C TRP A 30 -5.96 -9.02 12.19
N ALA A 31 -7.13 -8.45 12.50
CA ALA A 31 -7.92 -7.70 11.53
C ALA A 31 -7.12 -6.52 10.94
N ALA A 32 -6.43 -5.74 11.78
CA ALA A 32 -5.58 -4.63 11.33
C ALA A 32 -4.44 -5.09 10.39
N VAL A 33 -3.83 -6.24 10.68
CA VAL A 33 -2.83 -6.86 9.79
C VAL A 33 -3.44 -7.19 8.42
N CYS A 34 -4.64 -7.79 8.41
CA CYS A 34 -5.37 -8.11 7.19
C CYS A 34 -5.73 -6.84 6.39
N TYR A 35 -6.20 -5.78 7.04
CA TYR A 35 -6.51 -4.51 6.38
C TYR A 35 -5.27 -3.86 5.76
N PHE A 36 -4.11 -3.94 6.41
CA PHE A 36 -2.86 -3.52 5.79
C PHE A 36 -2.53 -4.33 4.52
N TYR A 37 -2.63 -5.65 4.56
CA TYR A 37 -2.34 -6.46 3.37
C TYR A 37 -3.36 -6.22 2.24
N SER A 38 -4.60 -5.89 2.57
CA SER A 38 -5.57 -5.42 1.58
C SER A 38 -5.08 -4.13 0.91
N ALA A 39 -4.74 -3.10 1.70
CA ALA A 39 -4.21 -1.82 1.21
C ALA A 39 -2.91 -1.99 0.40
N TYR A 40 -2.00 -2.86 0.85
CA TYR A 40 -0.78 -3.24 0.13
C TYR A 40 -1.10 -3.72 -1.28
N HIS A 41 -2.08 -4.61 -1.41
CA HIS A 41 -2.45 -5.15 -2.70
C HIS A 41 -3.18 -4.14 -3.59
N LEU A 42 -3.98 -3.24 -3.03
CA LEU A 42 -4.53 -2.10 -3.78
C LEU A 42 -3.42 -1.19 -4.32
N ALA A 43 -2.41 -0.88 -3.51
CA ALA A 43 -1.24 -0.11 -3.93
C ALA A 43 -0.42 -0.84 -5.00
N ARG A 44 -0.20 -2.15 -4.87
CA ARG A 44 0.47 -2.97 -5.88
C ARG A 44 -0.26 -2.95 -7.22
N HIS A 45 -1.58 -3.12 -7.20
CA HIS A 45 -2.41 -3.00 -8.40
C HIS A 45 -2.23 -1.62 -9.02
N ALA A 46 -2.40 -0.55 -8.24
CA ALA A 46 -2.26 0.82 -8.71
C ALA A 46 -0.92 1.03 -9.42
N LEU A 47 0.21 0.74 -8.75
CA LEU A 47 1.55 0.89 -9.31
C LEU A 47 1.74 0.14 -10.64
N ILE A 48 1.26 -1.10 -10.74
CA ILE A 48 1.39 -1.91 -11.97
C ILE A 48 0.56 -1.32 -13.11
N SER A 49 -0.65 -0.85 -12.80
CA SER A 49 -1.62 -0.33 -13.77
C SER A 49 -1.41 1.13 -14.16
N ASP A 50 -0.68 1.89 -13.34
CA ASP A 50 -0.55 3.34 -13.47
C ASP A 50 0.16 3.72 -14.78
N PRO A 51 -0.51 4.45 -15.68
CA PRO A 51 0.03 4.78 -16.98
C PRO A 51 1.28 5.67 -16.91
N VAL A 52 1.52 6.38 -15.79
CA VAL A 52 2.72 7.20 -15.64
C VAL A 52 4.01 6.41 -15.81
N PHE A 53 4.03 5.12 -15.46
CA PHE A 53 5.21 4.28 -15.66
C PHE A 53 5.50 3.93 -17.13
N ARG A 54 4.61 4.27 -18.06
CA ARG A 54 4.82 4.17 -19.52
C ARG A 54 5.30 5.49 -20.14
N ASP A 55 5.31 6.57 -19.38
CA ASP A 55 5.76 7.90 -19.80
C ASP A 55 6.95 8.35 -18.95
N LEU A 56 8.16 8.14 -19.47
CA LEU A 56 9.39 8.45 -18.74
C LEU A 56 9.52 9.94 -18.39
N THR A 57 9.06 10.82 -19.28
CA THR A 57 9.13 12.27 -19.09
C THR A 57 8.25 12.68 -17.91
N ARG A 58 7.00 12.21 -17.91
CA ARG A 58 6.06 12.49 -16.82
C ARG A 58 6.49 11.84 -15.50
N LEU A 59 7.02 10.62 -15.55
CA LEU A 59 7.54 9.92 -14.38
C LEU A 59 8.70 10.69 -13.73
N ARG A 60 9.66 11.17 -14.53
CA ARG A 60 10.80 11.96 -14.04
C ARG A 60 10.40 13.34 -13.53
N ALA A 61 9.34 13.93 -14.08
CA ALA A 61 8.78 15.18 -13.57
C ALA A 61 8.19 15.02 -12.14
N ILE A 62 7.72 13.82 -11.78
CA ILE A 62 7.31 13.50 -10.41
C ILE A 62 8.54 13.30 -9.52
N ASN A 63 9.48 12.46 -9.96
CA ASN A 63 10.73 12.24 -9.25
C ASN A 63 11.80 11.69 -10.21
N ALA A 64 12.96 12.35 -10.28
CA ALA A 64 14.02 12.05 -11.23
C ALA A 64 14.62 10.63 -11.07
N ASP A 65 14.56 10.06 -9.88
CA ASP A 65 15.11 8.73 -9.56
C ASP A 65 14.12 7.58 -9.86
N LEU A 66 12.89 7.89 -10.29
CA LEU A 66 11.92 6.86 -10.66
C LEU A 66 12.19 6.32 -12.06
N LEU A 67 12.11 5.00 -12.17
CA LEU A 67 12.26 4.27 -13.43
C LEU A 67 10.95 3.54 -13.75
N PRO A 68 10.67 3.23 -15.03
CA PRO A 68 9.51 2.42 -15.42
C PRO A 68 9.41 1.09 -14.66
N GLY A 69 10.56 0.50 -14.30
CA GLY A 69 10.64 -0.72 -13.51
C GLY A 69 10.27 -0.58 -12.03
N SER A 70 10.25 0.65 -11.47
CA SER A 70 9.94 0.88 -10.05
C SER A 70 8.54 0.39 -9.65
N ARG A 71 7.61 0.29 -10.61
CA ARG A 71 6.27 -0.31 -10.39
C ARG A 71 6.30 -1.77 -9.91
N ASN A 72 7.39 -2.49 -10.16
CA ASN A 72 7.52 -3.92 -9.84
C ASN A 72 8.06 -4.18 -8.42
N ILE A 73 8.35 -3.15 -7.64
CA ILE A 73 8.97 -3.26 -6.32
C ILE A 73 8.03 -3.92 -5.32
N THR A 74 8.52 -4.93 -4.60
CA THR A 74 7.72 -5.74 -3.66
C THR A 74 8.03 -5.46 -2.19
N ARG A 75 9.19 -4.88 -1.88
CA ARG A 75 9.62 -4.55 -0.51
C ARG A 75 8.84 -3.36 0.05
N HIS A 76 8.55 -3.37 1.35
CA HIS A 76 7.82 -2.28 2.01
C HIS A 76 8.65 -1.00 2.08
N HIS A 77 9.89 -1.10 2.55
CA HIS A 77 10.82 0.04 2.65
C HIS A 77 11.99 -0.07 1.67
N GLY A 78 12.35 1.10 1.14
CA GLY A 78 13.55 1.33 0.39
C GLY A 78 14.82 1.24 1.24
N ARG A 79 15.97 1.35 0.57
CA ARG A 79 17.28 1.51 1.21
C ARG A 79 18.00 2.67 0.56
N PHE A 80 18.60 3.51 1.39
CA PHE A 80 19.46 4.59 0.96
C PHE A 80 20.85 4.39 1.55
N ARG A 81 21.86 4.31 0.68
CA ARG A 81 23.27 4.16 1.05
C ARG A 81 24.07 5.16 0.24
N ALA A 82 25.03 5.83 0.89
CA ALA A 82 25.89 6.79 0.22
C ALA A 82 26.65 6.11 -0.94
N GLY A 83 26.59 6.72 -2.13
CA GLY A 83 27.24 6.19 -3.34
C GLY A 83 26.47 5.08 -4.08
N GLU A 84 25.33 4.60 -3.56
CA GLU A 84 24.47 3.63 -4.23
C GLU A 84 23.21 4.28 -4.81
N PRO A 85 22.70 3.82 -5.96
CA PRO A 85 21.38 4.24 -6.45
C PRO A 85 20.29 4.00 -5.42
N ARG A 86 19.34 4.94 -5.32
CA ARG A 86 18.20 4.83 -4.41
C ARG A 86 17.43 3.54 -4.68
N GLN A 87 17.29 2.70 -3.65
CA GLN A 87 16.42 1.54 -3.71
C GLN A 87 15.06 1.93 -3.13
N TRP A 88 14.02 1.87 -3.95
CA TRP A 88 12.68 2.23 -3.54
C TRP A 88 11.99 1.07 -2.81
N GLY A 89 11.08 1.41 -1.89
CA GLY A 89 10.06 0.52 -1.34
C GLY A 89 8.67 1.03 -1.72
N ILE A 90 7.67 0.18 -1.50
CA ILE A 90 6.28 0.50 -1.82
C ILE A 90 5.79 1.69 -1.00
N ASN A 91 6.20 1.81 0.25
CA ASN A 91 5.77 2.91 1.10
C ASN A 91 6.24 4.25 0.54
N GLU A 92 7.50 4.33 0.09
CA GLU A 92 8.04 5.54 -0.52
C GLU A 92 7.36 5.83 -1.88
N LEU A 93 7.03 4.79 -2.66
CA LEU A 93 6.29 4.96 -3.92
C LEU A 93 4.86 5.48 -3.68
N VAL A 94 4.15 4.95 -2.69
CA VAL A 94 2.80 5.43 -2.32
C VAL A 94 2.88 6.89 -1.85
N GLN A 95 3.88 7.26 -1.05
CA GLN A 95 4.08 8.64 -0.62
C GLN A 95 4.29 9.60 -1.79
N VAL A 96 5.12 9.23 -2.77
CA VAL A 96 5.45 10.08 -3.91
C VAL A 96 4.29 10.14 -4.92
N LEU A 97 3.68 9.00 -5.24
CA LEU A 97 2.70 8.91 -6.32
C LEU A 97 1.27 9.17 -5.86
N TYR A 98 0.90 8.75 -4.65
CA TYR A 98 -0.48 8.78 -4.14
C TYR A 98 -0.57 9.51 -2.79
N PRO A 99 -0.25 10.82 -2.74
CA PRO A 99 -0.11 11.56 -1.47
C PRO A 99 -1.40 11.62 -0.64
N THR A 100 -2.58 11.51 -1.26
CA THR A 100 -3.87 11.48 -0.55
C THR A 100 -4.12 10.14 0.17
N VAL A 101 -3.48 9.07 -0.30
CA VAL A 101 -3.54 7.71 0.25
C VAL A 101 -2.46 7.47 1.29
N ALA A 102 -1.29 8.07 1.11
CA ALA A 102 -0.09 7.79 1.89
C ALA A 102 -0.27 7.86 3.42
N PRO A 103 -0.96 8.85 4.02
CA PRO A 103 -1.14 8.89 5.46
C PRO A 103 -1.90 7.69 6.02
N ARG A 104 -2.95 7.24 5.31
CA ARG A 104 -3.77 6.08 5.71
C ARG A 104 -2.99 4.78 5.54
N TYR A 105 -2.28 4.67 4.42
CA TYR A 105 -1.45 3.51 4.12
C TYR A 105 -0.33 3.33 5.16
N GLU A 106 0.35 4.41 5.54
CA GLU A 106 1.40 4.36 6.55
C GLU A 106 0.86 3.95 7.92
N ARG A 107 -0.30 4.49 8.33
CA ARG A 107 -0.95 4.09 9.60
C ARG A 107 -1.30 2.60 9.64
N LEU A 108 -1.84 2.05 8.55
CA LEU A 108 -2.07 0.61 8.42
C LEU A 108 -0.78 -0.20 8.51
N HIS A 109 0.29 0.26 7.86
CA HIS A 109 1.58 -0.41 7.92
C HIS A 109 2.15 -0.45 9.34
N GLN A 110 2.11 0.67 10.05
CA GLN A 110 2.55 0.76 11.44
C GLN A 110 1.73 -0.14 12.36
N ALA A 111 0.40 -0.17 12.22
CA ALA A 111 -0.46 -1.10 12.96
C ALA A 111 -0.07 -2.57 12.70
N SER A 112 0.17 -2.93 11.43
CA SER A 112 0.60 -4.27 11.05
C SER A 112 1.97 -4.67 11.63
N ILE A 113 2.93 -3.74 11.70
CA ILE A 113 4.24 -3.97 12.33
C ILE A 113 4.06 -4.20 13.83
N ALA A 114 3.29 -3.33 14.49
CA ALA A 114 3.10 -3.35 15.94
C ALA A 114 2.56 -4.71 16.43
N VAL A 115 1.53 -5.23 15.72
CA VAL A 115 0.94 -6.55 15.98
C VAL A 115 1.95 -7.68 15.71
N ARG A 116 2.58 -7.70 14.52
CA ARG A 116 3.45 -8.82 14.11
C ARG A 116 4.74 -8.93 14.94
N TYR A 117 5.26 -7.82 15.44
CA TYR A 117 6.51 -7.79 16.21
C TYR A 117 6.29 -7.62 17.72
N LYS A 118 5.10 -8.01 18.20
CA LYS A 118 4.77 -8.12 19.63
C LYS A 118 5.01 -6.83 20.43
N GLN A 119 4.89 -5.68 19.78
CA GLN A 119 4.89 -4.39 20.48
C GLN A 119 3.51 -4.08 21.10
N GLY A 120 2.52 -4.94 20.84
CA GLY A 120 1.10 -4.63 21.04
C GLY A 120 0.67 -3.50 20.11
N ILE A 121 -0.61 -3.14 20.09
CA ILE A 121 -1.01 -1.91 19.41
C ILE A 121 -0.90 -0.75 20.41
N PRO A 122 0.03 0.21 20.25
CA PRO A 122 -0.09 1.47 20.96
C PRO A 122 -1.25 2.25 20.33
N ARG A 123 -2.45 2.13 20.93
CA ARG A 123 -3.60 3.03 20.71
C ARG A 123 -4.33 3.00 19.35
N PHE A 124 -4.34 1.89 18.60
CA PHE A 124 -5.19 1.78 17.40
C PHE A 124 -6.24 0.69 17.57
N SER A 125 -7.48 0.97 17.17
CA SER A 125 -8.54 -0.03 17.16
C SER A 125 -8.64 -0.73 15.79
N GLY A 126 -9.27 -1.90 15.75
CA GLY A 126 -9.66 -2.53 14.48
C GLY A 126 -10.58 -1.62 13.66
N THR A 127 -11.41 -0.82 14.33
CA THR A 127 -12.30 0.18 13.72
C THR A 127 -11.52 1.26 12.95
N ASP A 128 -10.46 1.82 13.55
CA ASP A 128 -9.62 2.82 12.87
C ASP A 128 -8.94 2.24 11.63
N SER A 129 -8.45 1.00 11.76
CA SER A 129 -7.79 0.30 10.66
C SER A 129 -8.74 0.06 9.50
N ARG A 130 -9.99 -0.33 9.78
CA ARG A 130 -11.01 -0.48 8.76
C ARG A 130 -11.34 0.86 8.07
N ALA A 131 -11.53 1.92 8.85
CA ALA A 131 -11.82 3.25 8.30
C ALA A 131 -10.68 3.79 7.41
N TRP A 132 -9.42 3.48 7.75
CA TRP A 132 -8.28 3.82 6.88
C TRP A 132 -8.30 3.04 5.57
N LEU A 133 -8.62 1.74 5.60
CA LEU A 133 -8.77 0.95 4.37
C LEU A 133 -9.90 1.48 3.50
N ASP A 134 -11.08 1.75 4.07
CA ASP A 134 -12.23 2.32 3.34
C ASP A 134 -11.85 3.66 2.67
N GLY A 135 -11.09 4.50 3.37
CA GLY A 135 -10.55 5.73 2.80
C GLY A 135 -9.63 5.50 1.60
N ILE A 136 -8.81 4.45 1.60
CA ILE A 136 -7.95 4.09 0.45
C ILE A 136 -8.80 3.56 -0.71
N GLU A 137 -9.82 2.75 -0.43
CA GLU A 137 -10.76 2.25 -1.44
C GLU A 137 -11.51 3.41 -2.11
N ALA A 138 -11.94 4.42 -1.35
CA ALA A 138 -12.59 5.61 -1.86
C ALA A 138 -11.67 6.43 -2.78
N GLU A 139 -10.40 6.61 -2.40
CA GLU A 139 -9.39 7.29 -3.24
C GLU A 139 -9.15 6.53 -4.56
N ARG A 140 -9.08 5.19 -4.50
CA ARG A 140 -8.98 4.35 -5.69
C ARG A 140 -10.20 4.49 -6.59
N ALA A 141 -11.40 4.40 -6.03
CA ALA A 141 -12.66 4.53 -6.77
C ALA A 141 -12.78 5.91 -7.44
N ALA A 142 -12.26 6.96 -6.79
CA ALA A 142 -12.17 8.30 -7.35
C ALA A 142 -11.04 8.50 -8.38
N GLY A 143 -10.30 7.43 -8.75
CA GLY A 143 -9.21 7.48 -9.71
C GLY A 143 -7.92 8.15 -9.19
N ARG A 144 -7.82 8.45 -7.90
CA ARG A 144 -6.67 9.16 -7.30
C ARG A 144 -5.45 8.27 -7.02
N MET A 145 -5.55 6.99 -7.36
CA MET A 145 -4.45 6.02 -7.40
C MET A 145 -4.02 5.69 -8.84
N SER A 146 -4.05 6.69 -9.71
CA SER A 146 -3.55 6.64 -11.09
C SER A 146 -3.07 8.04 -11.46
N ARG A 147 -1.92 8.15 -12.12
CA ARG A 147 -1.36 9.44 -12.57
C ARG A 147 -1.53 9.58 -14.07
#